data_AF-A0AAW6EFL8-F1
#
_entry.id   AF-A0AAW6EFL8-F1
#
_cell.length_a   1.000
_cell.length_b   1.000
_cell.length_c   1.000
_cell.angle_alpha   90.00
_cell.angle_beta   90.00
_cell.angle_gamma   90.00
#
_symmetry.space_group_name_H-M   'P 1'
#
loop_
_entity.id
_entity.type
_entity.pdbx_description
1 polymer ?
#
loop_
_entity_poly.entity_id
_entity_poly.type
_entity_poly.pdbx_seq_one_letter_code
_entity_poly.pdbx_strand_id
1 'polypeptide(L)'
;MTTTEKKAIVDNILDLLIKLTEDEEYPVPQTTKAPTSNKVEMLTIKESAELISGLSEHTVRQLVKQGKVKSVRTGEGRNGKILVNKADLVEYFQGKGA
;
A
#
# COMPACT_ATOMS: atom_id res chain seq x y z
N MET A 1 -19.35 -16.12 -43.62
CA MET A 1 -19.42 -14.89 -42.81
C MET A 1 -19.09 -13.69 -43.66
N THR A 2 -20.11 -12.89 -43.99
CA THR A 2 -19.92 -11.61 -44.68
C THR A 2 -19.27 -10.57 -43.74
N THR A 3 -18.60 -9.56 -44.27
CA THR A 3 -18.00 -8.48 -43.46
C THR A 3 -19.04 -7.74 -42.62
N THR A 4 -20.30 -7.72 -43.09
CA THR A 4 -21.45 -7.18 -42.37
C THR A 4 -21.80 -8.02 -41.14
N GLU A 5 -21.82 -9.35 -41.27
CA GLU A 5 -22.02 -10.26 -40.13
C GLU A 5 -20.89 -10.14 -39.10
N LYS A 6 -19.64 -9.98 -39.56
CA LYS A 6 -18.50 -9.77 -38.65
C LYS A 6 -18.62 -8.45 -37.88
N LYS A 7 -19.08 -7.37 -38.51
CA LYS A 7 -19.34 -6.09 -37.83
C LYS A 7 -20.43 -6.21 -36.78
N ALA A 8 -21.56 -6.84 -37.14
CA ALA A 8 -22.66 -7.07 -36.21
C ALA A 8 -22.22 -7.89 -34.98
N ILE A 9 -21.35 -8.88 -35.17
CA ILE A 9 -20.79 -9.67 -34.06
C ILE A 9 -19.89 -8.81 -33.17
N VAL A 10 -19.04 -7.96 -33.75
CA VAL A 10 -18.16 -7.05 -33.00
C VAL A 10 -18.94 -6.02 -32.21
N ASP A 11 -19.99 -5.45 -32.80
CA ASP A 11 -20.87 -4.47 -32.13
C ASP A 11 -21.61 -5.12 -30.95
N ASN A 12 -22.11 -6.35 -31.12
CA ASN A 12 -22.73 -7.11 -30.03
C ASN A 12 -21.75 -7.46 -28.89
N ILE A 13 -20.48 -7.72 -29.21
CA ILE A 13 -19.44 -7.97 -28.20
C ILE A 13 -19.11 -6.68 -27.44
N LEU A 14 -19.02 -5.54 -28.13
CA LEU A 14 -18.80 -4.24 -27.48
C LEU A 14 -19.92 -3.88 -26.53
N ASP A 15 -21.18 -4.07 -26.94
CA ASP A 15 -22.35 -3.79 -26.10
C ASP A 15 -22.40 -4.70 -24.85
N LEU A 16 -21.99 -5.97 -25.01
CA LEU A 16 -21.91 -6.92 -23.91
C LEU A 16 -20.75 -6.60 -22.95
N LEU A 17 -19.62 -6.11 -23.46
CA LEU A 17 -18.51 -5.63 -22.63
C LEU A 17 -18.90 -4.36 -21.86
N ILE A 18 -19.63 -3.44 -22.47
CA ILE A 18 -20.15 -2.23 -21.81
C ILE A 18 -21.10 -2.63 -20.68
N LYS A 19 -22.06 -3.54 -20.94
CA LYS A 19 -22.96 -4.06 -19.90
C LYS A 19 -22.24 -4.76 -18.75
N LEU A 20 -21.21 -5.55 -19.05
CA LEU A 20 -20.37 -6.18 -18.02
C LEU A 20 -19.52 -5.16 -17.23
N THR A 21 -19.23 -3.98 -17.80
CA THR A 21 -18.59 -2.89 -17.06
C THR A 21 -19.58 -1.99 -16.32
N GLU A 22 -20.85 -1.91 -16.76
CA GLU A 22 -21.90 -1.11 -16.14
C GLU A 22 -22.61 -1.84 -14.99
N ASP A 23 -22.73 -3.17 -15.05
CA ASP A 23 -23.21 -4.02 -13.95
C ASP A 23 -22.15 -4.31 -12.87
N GLU A 24 -21.06 -3.56 -12.88
CA GLU A 24 -20.16 -3.48 -11.74
C GLU A 24 -20.65 -2.39 -10.76
N GLU A 25 -21.88 -2.58 -10.26
CA GLU A 25 -22.19 -2.37 -8.83
C GLU A 25 -21.60 -3.54 -8.01
N TYR A 26 -20.36 -3.92 -8.30
CA TYR A 26 -19.46 -4.14 -7.18
C TYR A 26 -19.32 -2.77 -6.55
N PRO A 27 -19.26 -2.65 -5.22
CA PRO A 27 -18.90 -1.40 -4.60
C PRO A 27 -17.47 -1.09 -5.07
N VAL A 28 -17.33 -0.40 -6.19
CA VAL A 28 -16.32 0.63 -6.34
C VAL A 28 -16.49 1.39 -5.04
N PRO A 29 -15.51 1.36 -4.12
CA PRO A 29 -15.55 2.34 -3.07
C PRO A 29 -15.50 3.65 -3.84
N GLN A 30 -16.65 4.30 -3.93
CA GLN A 30 -16.73 5.71 -4.14
C GLN A 30 -15.70 6.23 -3.17
N THR A 31 -14.51 6.62 -3.64
CA THR A 31 -13.65 7.44 -2.83
C THR A 31 -14.24 8.85 -2.90
N THR A 32 -15.51 8.97 -2.48
CA THR A 32 -15.79 9.84 -1.34
C THR A 32 -14.51 9.84 -0.50
N LYS A 33 -13.95 11.01 -0.22
CA LYS A 33 -13.05 11.16 0.90
C LYS A 33 -13.83 10.84 2.19
N ALA A 34 -14.41 9.64 2.30
CA ALA A 34 -14.52 8.94 3.55
C ALA A 34 -13.12 9.02 4.15
N PRO A 35 -12.97 9.49 5.40
CA PRO A 35 -11.67 9.61 6.02
C PRO A 35 -11.01 8.27 5.81
N THR A 36 -9.99 8.22 4.95
CA THR A 36 -9.14 7.05 4.76
C THR A 36 -8.89 6.61 6.17
N SER A 37 -9.42 5.43 6.54
CA SER A 37 -9.25 4.90 7.89
C SER A 37 -7.78 5.11 8.17
N ASN A 38 -7.46 6.10 9.02
CA ASN A 38 -6.10 6.56 9.29
C ASN A 38 -5.52 5.51 10.25
N LYS A 39 -5.57 4.25 9.80
CA LYS A 39 -5.04 3.12 10.50
C LYS A 39 -3.55 3.27 10.33
N VAL A 40 -2.95 3.84 11.36
CA VAL A 40 -1.50 3.96 11.45
C VAL A 40 -0.95 2.54 11.50
N GLU A 41 -0.34 2.10 10.41
CA GLU A 41 0.35 0.82 10.33
C GLU A 41 1.72 0.94 11.00
N MET A 42 1.85 0.28 12.14
CA MET A 42 3.06 0.24 12.93
C MET A 42 3.73 -1.13 12.76
N LEU A 43 4.97 -1.12 12.30
CA LEU A 43 5.78 -2.31 12.04
C LEU A 43 6.82 -2.49 13.13
N THR A 44 7.07 -3.74 13.52
CA THR A 44 8.25 -4.06 14.33
C THR A 44 9.53 -3.93 13.51
N ILE A 45 10.68 -3.94 14.19
CA ILE A 45 11.99 -3.91 13.53
C ILE A 45 12.16 -5.08 12.53
N LYS A 46 11.63 -6.26 12.85
CA LYS A 46 11.72 -7.44 11.99
C LYS A 46 10.93 -7.25 10.70
N GLU A 47 9.67 -6.87 10.84
CA GLU A 47 8.78 -6.60 9.71
C GLU A 47 9.29 -5.42 8.86
N SER A 48 9.90 -4.41 9.49
CA SER A 48 10.52 -3.28 8.76
C SER A 48 11.73 -3.71 7.95
N ALA A 49 12.53 -4.66 8.45
CA ALA A 49 13.67 -5.22 7.73
C ALA A 49 13.23 -6.14 6.58
N GLU A 50 12.12 -6.87 6.75
CA GLU A 50 11.52 -7.69 5.69
C GLU A 50 10.85 -6.84 4.60
N LEU A 51 10.27 -5.69 4.96
CA LEU A 51 9.59 -4.79 4.03
C LEU A 51 10.55 -4.21 2.97
N ILE A 52 11.79 -3.91 3.35
CA ILE A 52 12.78 -3.31 2.46
C ILE A 52 13.91 -4.31 2.23
N SER A 53 13.96 -4.87 1.02
CA SER A 53 15.01 -5.81 0.65
C SER A 53 16.39 -5.19 0.82
N GLY A 54 17.27 -5.91 1.52
CA GLY A 54 18.63 -5.47 1.81
C GLY A 54 18.82 -4.70 3.12
N LEU A 55 17.76 -4.42 3.89
CA LEU A 55 17.91 -3.90 5.26
C LEU A 55 18.05 -5.01 6.29
N SER A 56 19.02 -4.85 7.19
CA SER A 56 19.14 -5.68 8.39
C SER A 56 18.37 -5.07 9.56
N GLU A 57 17.89 -5.93 10.47
CA GLU A 57 17.25 -5.49 11.73
C GLU A 57 18.14 -4.50 12.51
N HIS A 58 19.46 -4.72 12.48
CA HIS A 58 20.42 -3.83 13.13
C HIS A 58 20.40 -2.43 12.52
N THR A 59 20.34 -2.34 11.19
CA THR A 59 20.32 -1.06 10.46
C THR A 59 19.04 -0.29 10.76
N VAL A 60 17.87 -0.95 10.73
CA VAL A 60 16.59 -0.33 11.13
C VAL A 60 16.68 0.22 12.55
N ARG A 61 17.29 -0.53 13.48
CA ARG A 61 17.48 -0.08 14.87
C ARG A 61 18.39 1.15 14.95
N GLN A 62 19.42 1.23 14.12
CA GLN A 62 20.29 2.42 14.06
C GLN A 62 19.55 3.63 13.50
N LEU A 63 18.73 3.47 12.47
CA LEU A 63 17.92 4.56 11.90
C LEU A 63 16.95 5.15 12.93
N VAL A 64 16.30 4.28 13.70
CA VAL A 64 15.45 4.68 14.82
C VAL A 64 16.24 5.43 15.90
N LYS A 65 17.41 4.92 16.30
CA LYS A 65 18.27 5.58 17.30
C LYS A 65 18.78 6.94 16.83
N GLN A 66 19.05 7.08 15.53
CA GLN A 66 19.47 8.33 14.91
C GLN A 66 18.30 9.31 14.74
N GLY A 67 17.06 8.92 15.04
CA GLY A 67 15.88 9.77 14.91
C GLY A 67 15.45 10.02 13.46
N LYS A 68 15.97 9.26 12.50
CA LYS A 68 15.67 9.43 11.07
C LYS A 68 14.31 8.88 10.66
N VAL A 69 13.78 7.97 11.48
CA VAL A 69 12.45 7.38 11.28
C VAL A 69 11.68 7.45 12.60
N LYS A 70 10.43 7.90 12.52
CA LYS A 70 9.49 8.00 13.63
C LYS A 70 9.17 6.62 14.17
N SER A 71 9.33 6.46 15.47
CA SER A 71 9.07 5.20 16.16
C SER A 71 8.52 5.42 17.57
N VAL A 72 7.84 4.41 18.07
CA VAL A 72 7.31 4.34 19.43
C VAL A 72 7.90 3.11 20.11
N ARG A 73 8.44 3.32 21.31
CA ARG A 73 8.88 2.22 22.17
C ARG A 73 7.74 1.87 23.12
N THR A 74 7.27 0.63 23.05
CA THR A 74 6.11 0.16 23.84
C THR A 74 6.48 -0.48 25.18
N GLY A 75 7.77 -0.53 25.55
CA GLY A 75 8.23 -1.06 26.83
C GLY A 75 9.39 -0.25 27.44
N GLU A 76 9.37 -0.11 28.76
CA GLU A 76 10.32 0.72 29.53
C GLU A 76 11.75 0.15 29.59
N GLY A 77 11.89 -1.17 29.42
CA GLY A 77 13.20 -1.84 29.48
C GLY A 77 14.02 -1.75 28.20
N ARG A 78 15.32 -2.06 28.29
CA ARG A 78 16.27 -2.12 27.15
C ARG A 78 15.74 -2.95 25.98
N ASN A 79 15.04 -4.05 26.29
CA ASN A 79 14.46 -5.01 25.35
C ASN A 79 13.02 -4.68 24.93
N GLY A 80 12.49 -3.50 25.28
CA GLY A 80 11.17 -3.06 24.84
C GLY A 80 11.04 -3.11 23.32
N LYS A 81 9.86 -3.52 22.85
CA LYS A 81 9.55 -3.55 21.41
C LYS A 81 9.57 -2.12 20.87
N ILE A 82 10.09 -1.99 19.66
CA ILE A 82 10.11 -0.73 18.90
C ILE A 82 9.18 -0.94 17.72
N LEU A 83 8.21 -0.04 17.62
CA LEU A 83 7.27 0.05 16.53
C LEU A 83 7.61 1.25 15.67
N VAL A 84 7.74 1.05 14.37
CA VAL A 84 8.11 2.05 13.37
C VAL A 84 6.90 2.31 12.49
N ASN A 85 6.63 3.57 12.16
CA ASN A 85 5.58 3.88 11.21
C ASN A 85 6.01 3.45 9.80
N LYS A 86 5.20 2.62 9.15
CA LYS A 86 5.48 2.13 7.79
C LYS A 86 5.64 3.25 6.77
N ALA A 87 4.79 4.27 6.83
CA ALA A 87 4.80 5.36 5.86
C ALA A 87 6.13 6.14 5.92
N ASP A 88 6.57 6.47 7.13
CA ASP A 88 7.79 7.23 7.40
C ASP A 88 9.05 6.44 6.98
N LEU A 89 9.06 5.12 7.23
CA LEU A 89 10.14 4.24 6.78
C LEU A 89 10.25 4.25 5.24
N VAL A 90 9.13 4.12 4.54
CA VAL A 90 9.11 4.09 3.07
C VAL A 90 9.50 5.46 2.49
N GLU A 91 9.01 6.57 3.06
CA GLU A 91 9.35 7.94 2.64
C GLU A 91 10.84 8.24 2.78
N TYR A 92 11.46 7.77 3.87
CA TYR A 92 12.90 7.93 4.09
C TYR A 92 13.73 7.30 2.97
N PHE A 93 13.40 6.08 2.54
CA PHE A 93 14.13 5.39 1.47
C PHE A 93 13.75 5.84 0.06
N GLN A 94 12.57 6.42 -0.13
CA GLN A 94 12.18 7.06 -1.40
C GLN A 94 12.82 8.45 -1.59
N GLY A 95 13.67 8.90 -0.66
CA GLY A 95 14.37 10.19 -0.74
C GLY A 95 13.47 11.40 -0.50
N LYS A 96 12.27 11.21 0.05
CA LYS A 96 11.33 12.28 0.40
C LYS A 96 11.46 12.77 1.84
N GLY A 97 12.26 12.08 2.67
CA GLY A 97 12.44 12.36 4.09
C GLY A 97 13.80 12.98 4.46
N ALA A 98 14.47 13.66 3.53
CA ALA A 98 15.70 14.42 3.78
C ALA A 98 15.41 15.91 3.97
#